data_AF-A0A2U1FI72-F1
#
_entry.id   AF-A0A2U1FI72-F1
#
_cell.length_a   1.000
_cell.length_b   1.000
_cell.length_c   1.000
_cell.angle_alpha   90.00
_cell.angle_beta   90.00
_cell.angle_gamma   90.00
#
_symmetry.space_group_name_H-M   'P 1'
#
loop_
_entity.id
_entity.type
_entity.pdbx_description
1 polymer ?
#
loop_
_entity_poly.entity_id
_entity_poly.type
_entity_poly.pdbx_seq_one_letter_code
_entity_poly.pdbx_strand_id
1 'polypeptide(L)'
;MSDVELAATLAAAVPVGASAYLLTVAPDGRPHATPTTAVVRGASSVVVSGLGRRTRANVEAGSTVAVLWSPPDSDDHTLIVDGTAVVHDDTLVVRPTRAVLHRQAPERPAAAGPVADGACTADCVEIALA
;
A
#
# COMPACT_ATOMS: atom_id res chain seq x y z
N MET A 1 -4.68 10.60 -17.24
CA MET A 1 -3.30 10.09 -17.17
C MET A 1 -3.28 8.78 -17.94
N SER A 2 -2.32 8.56 -18.83
CA SER A 2 -2.17 7.25 -19.47
C SER A 2 -1.70 6.20 -18.46
N ASP A 3 -1.96 4.91 -18.73
CA ASP A 3 -1.53 3.83 -17.82
C ASP A 3 -0.01 3.82 -17.58
N VAL A 4 0.77 4.26 -18.57
CA VAL A 4 2.24 4.36 -18.48
C VAL A 4 2.66 5.48 -17.53
N GLU A 5 2.02 6.65 -17.63
CA GLU A 5 2.28 7.76 -16.71
C GLU A 5 1.89 7.37 -15.27
N LEU A 6 0.76 6.68 -15.10
CA LEU A 6 0.32 6.22 -13.79
C LEU A 6 1.30 5.22 -13.17
N ALA A 7 1.76 4.25 -13.96
CA ALA A 7 2.79 3.32 -13.52
C ALA A 7 4.07 4.04 -13.09
N ALA A 8 4.49 5.06 -13.84
CA ALA A 8 5.67 5.87 -13.51
C ALA A 8 5.45 6.67 -12.22
N THR A 9 4.27 7.28 -12.02
CA THR A 9 3.93 8.00 -10.80
C THR A 9 3.94 7.09 -9.58
N LEU A 10 3.30 5.92 -9.65
CA LEU A 10 3.29 4.96 -8.55
C LEU A 10 4.69 4.42 -8.25
N ALA A 11 5.48 4.12 -9.29
CA ALA A 11 6.85 3.65 -9.11
C ALA A 11 7.74 4.71 -8.45
N ALA A 12 7.60 5.97 -8.85
CA ALA A 12 8.35 7.09 -8.27
C ALA A 12 7.93 7.42 -6.82
N ALA A 13 6.70 7.05 -6.45
CA ALA A 13 6.16 7.23 -5.10
C ALA A 13 6.65 6.16 -4.10
N VAL A 14 7.26 5.06 -4.56
CA VAL A 14 7.84 4.05 -3.67
C VAL A 14 9.09 4.62 -2.98
N PRO A 15 9.13 4.70 -1.63
CA PRO A 15 10.29 5.26 -0.94
C PRO A 15 11.54 4.40 -1.14
N VAL A 16 12.70 5.06 -1.20
CA VAL A 16 13.99 4.38 -1.34
C VAL A 16 14.26 3.55 -0.08
N GLY A 17 14.62 2.28 -0.27
CA GLY A 17 14.89 1.36 0.84
C GLY A 17 13.64 0.89 1.61
N ALA A 18 12.44 1.14 1.08
CA ALA A 18 11.20 0.74 1.72
C ALA A 18 11.05 -0.78 1.86
N SER A 19 10.42 -1.20 2.95
CA SER A 19 9.95 -2.57 3.13
C SER A 19 8.49 -2.67 2.70
N ALA A 20 8.18 -3.63 1.81
CA ALA A 20 6.82 -3.85 1.35
C ALA A 20 6.08 -4.88 2.19
N TYR A 21 4.80 -4.62 2.44
CA TYR A 21 3.88 -5.53 3.11
C TYR A 21 2.62 -5.70 2.28
N LEU A 22 2.15 -6.94 2.15
CA LEU A 22 0.86 -7.28 1.57
C LEU A 22 -0.14 -7.58 2.70
N LEU A 23 -1.27 -6.91 2.66
CA LEU A 23 -2.41 -7.15 3.53
C LEU A 23 -3.48 -7.90 2.74
N THR A 24 -3.87 -9.06 3.25
CA THR A 24 -4.99 -9.86 2.76
C THR A 24 -6.01 -10.07 3.88
N VAL A 25 -7.23 -10.48 3.52
CA VAL A 25 -8.28 -10.79 4.49
C VAL A 25 -8.57 -12.28 4.45
N ALA A 26 -8.54 -12.94 5.60
CA ALA A 26 -8.91 -14.34 5.72
C ALA A 26 -10.44 -14.52 5.56
N PRO A 27 -10.93 -15.73 5.22
CA PRO A 27 -12.38 -15.98 5.07
C PRO A 27 -13.21 -15.66 6.33
N ASP A 28 -12.60 -15.68 7.51
CA ASP A 28 -13.22 -15.32 8.79
C ASP A 28 -13.15 -13.80 9.10
N GLY A 29 -12.70 -12.99 8.14
CA GLY A 29 -12.60 -11.53 8.24
C GLY A 29 -11.32 -11.02 8.92
N ARG A 30 -10.41 -11.91 9.36
CA ARG A 30 -9.18 -11.46 10.03
C ARG A 30 -8.18 -10.88 9.02
N PRO A 31 -7.54 -9.74 9.33
CA PRO A 31 -6.45 -9.23 8.50
C PRO A 31 -5.20 -10.11 8.64
N HIS A 32 -4.46 -10.24 7.54
CA HIS A 32 -3.18 -10.92 7.49
C HIS A 32 -2.17 -10.06 6.75
N ALA A 33 -1.15 -9.58 7.47
CA ALA A 33 -0.04 -8.81 6.93
C ALA A 33 1.20 -9.69 6.78
N THR A 34 1.85 -9.62 5.62
CA THR A 34 3.03 -10.42 5.30
C THR A 34 4.09 -9.54 4.63
N PRO A 35 5.34 -9.52 5.12
CA PRO A 35 6.46 -8.90 4.41
C PRO A 35 6.62 -9.55 3.03
N THR A 36 6.84 -8.75 2.00
CA THR A 36 6.89 -9.24 0.63
C THR A 36 7.83 -8.44 -0.27
N THR A 37 8.04 -8.93 -1.49
CA THR A 37 8.61 -8.15 -2.58
C THR A 37 7.47 -7.71 -3.49
N ALA A 38 7.25 -6.39 -3.59
CA ALA A 38 6.22 -5.81 -4.43
C ALA A 38 6.82 -4.73 -5.34
N VAL A 39 6.51 -4.80 -6.63
CA VAL A 39 7.03 -3.88 -7.65
C VAL A 39 5.91 -3.37 -8.55
N VAL A 40 5.95 -2.08 -8.88
CA VAL A 40 5.05 -1.50 -9.90
C VAL A 40 5.54 -1.94 -11.29
N ARG A 41 4.63 -2.44 -12.13
CA ARG A 41 4.90 -3.00 -13.47
C ARG A 41 3.76 -2.70 -14.45
N GLY A 42 4.11 -2.63 -15.74
CA GLY A 42 3.15 -2.56 -16.84
C GLY A 42 2.26 -1.31 -16.81
N ALA A 43 1.01 -1.48 -17.22
CA ALA A 43 -0.06 -0.48 -17.20
C ALA A 43 -0.64 -0.30 -15.77
N SER A 44 0.22 0.15 -14.84
CA SER A 44 -0.09 0.49 -13.44
C SER A 44 -0.46 -0.66 -12.48
N SER A 45 -0.03 -1.90 -12.74
CA SER A 45 -0.24 -3.01 -11.79
C SER A 45 0.89 -3.11 -10.77
N VAL A 46 0.57 -3.59 -9.56
CA VAL A 46 1.56 -4.00 -8.57
C VAL A 46 1.71 -5.51 -8.63
N VAL A 47 2.93 -5.99 -8.86
CA VAL A 47 3.26 -7.42 -8.89
C VAL A 47 3.95 -7.78 -7.59
N VAL A 48 3.36 -8.74 -6.87
CA VAL A 48 3.88 -9.28 -5.62
C VAL A 48 4.40 -10.70 -5.86
N SER A 49 5.62 -10.99 -5.45
CA SER A 49 6.26 -12.31 -5.60
C SER A 49 6.42 -13.02 -4.26
N GLY A 50 6.70 -14.33 -4.30
CA GLY A 50 6.97 -15.11 -3.09
C GLY A 50 5.71 -15.42 -2.27
N LEU A 51 4.60 -15.73 -2.95
CA LEU A 51 3.32 -15.96 -2.28
C LEU A 51 3.36 -17.20 -1.36
N GLY A 52 3.06 -16.99 -0.08
CA GLY A 52 2.81 -18.09 0.85
C GLY A 52 1.43 -18.74 0.62
N ARG A 53 1.28 -20.01 1.04
CA ARG A 53 0.02 -20.77 0.95
C ARG A 53 -1.18 -20.00 1.52
N ARG A 54 -1.01 -19.32 2.66
CA ARG A 54 -2.07 -18.55 3.31
C ARG A 54 -2.49 -17.34 2.50
N THR A 55 -1.54 -16.56 1.98
CA THR A 55 -1.81 -15.43 1.10
C THR A 55 -2.63 -15.87 -0.12
N ARG A 56 -2.24 -16.98 -0.74
CA ARG A 56 -2.96 -17.53 -1.90
C ARG A 56 -4.40 -17.90 -1.55
N ALA A 57 -4.60 -18.66 -0.48
CA ALA A 57 -5.93 -19.06 -0.02
C ALA A 57 -6.82 -17.86 0.34
N ASN A 58 -6.24 -16.82 0.95
CA ASN A 58 -6.97 -15.59 1.28
C ASN A 58 -7.43 -14.87 0.00
N VAL A 59 -6.54 -14.69 -0.99
CA VAL A 59 -6.89 -14.02 -2.25
C VAL A 59 -7.90 -14.81 -3.08
N GLU A 60 -7.79 -16.14 -3.11
CA GLU A 60 -8.75 -17.02 -3.79
C GLU A 60 -10.15 -16.93 -3.16
N ALA A 61 -10.22 -16.70 -1.85
CA ALA A 61 -11.49 -16.47 -1.15
C ALA A 61 -12.02 -15.03 -1.29
N GLY A 62 -11.14 -14.04 -1.45
CA GLY A 62 -11.50 -12.63 -1.61
C GLY A 62 -10.38 -11.81 -2.23
N SER A 63 -10.69 -11.09 -3.32
CA SER A 63 -9.68 -10.41 -4.14
C SER A 63 -9.20 -9.06 -3.58
N THR A 64 -9.84 -8.49 -2.57
CA THR A 64 -9.46 -7.19 -2.01
C THR A 64 -8.19 -7.31 -1.18
N VAL A 65 -7.20 -6.48 -1.51
CA VAL A 65 -5.90 -6.43 -0.82
C VAL A 65 -5.43 -4.99 -0.67
N ALA A 66 -4.45 -4.78 0.21
CA ALA A 66 -3.65 -3.57 0.23
C ALA A 66 -2.17 -3.92 0.18
N VAL A 67 -1.37 -3.14 -0.54
CA VAL A 67 0.09 -3.19 -0.52
C VAL A 67 0.58 -1.87 0.04
N LEU A 68 1.46 -1.91 1.03
CA LEU A 68 2.12 -0.72 1.53
C LEU A 68 3.64 -0.84 1.46
N TRP A 69 4.31 0.28 1.21
CA TRP A 69 5.76 0.43 1.25
C TRP A 69 6.12 1.37 2.39
N SER A 70 6.59 0.80 3.49
CA SER A 70 7.02 1.55 4.66
C SER A 70 8.44 2.08 4.43
N PRO A 71 8.67 3.40 4.51
CA PRO A 71 10.02 3.95 4.47
C PRO A 71 10.83 3.52 5.70
N PRO A 72 12.17 3.60 5.64
CA PRO A 72 13.04 3.39 6.79
C PRO A 72 12.94 4.52 7.82
N ASP A 73 12.61 5.74 7.38
CA ASP A 73 12.43 6.93 8.22
C ASP A 73 10.94 7.22 8.40
N SER A 74 10.49 7.46 9.63
CA SER A 74 9.10 7.80 9.95
C SER A 74 8.68 9.19 9.44
N ASP A 75 9.66 10.05 9.12
CA ASP A 75 9.41 11.38 8.56
C ASP A 75 9.11 11.35 7.04
N ASP A 76 9.24 10.20 6.39
CA ASP A 76 8.88 9.98 4.99
C ASP A 76 7.45 9.43 4.83
N HIS A 77 6.88 9.57 3.64
CA HIS A 77 5.56 9.00 3.34
C HIS A 77 5.64 7.47 3.16
N THR A 78 4.69 6.77 3.78
CA THR A 78 4.31 5.41 3.41
C THR A 78 3.40 5.47 2.19
N LEU A 79 3.78 4.79 1.11
CA LEU A 79 2.86 4.56 0.00
C LEU A 79 1.92 3.41 0.37
N ILE A 80 0.61 3.63 0.29
CA ILE A 80 -0.43 2.62 0.47
C ILE A 80 -1.23 2.52 -0.82
N VAL A 81 -1.35 1.31 -1.35
CA VAL A 81 -2.11 0.99 -2.56
C VAL A 81 -3.15 -0.07 -2.24
N ASP A 82 -4.42 0.32 -2.24
CA ASP A 82 -5.55 -0.61 -2.18
C ASP A 82 -5.84 -1.12 -3.59
N GLY A 83 -6.31 -2.36 -3.71
CA GLY A 83 -6.65 -2.91 -5.01
C GLY A 83 -7.38 -4.23 -4.99
N THR A 84 -7.70 -4.70 -6.20
CA THR A 84 -8.18 -6.06 -6.44
C THR A 84 -7.06 -6.89 -7.02
N ALA A 85 -6.89 -8.10 -6.51
CA ALA A 85 -5.77 -8.96 -6.86
C ALA A 85 -6.21 -10.28 -7.48
N VAL A 86 -5.38 -10.77 -8.40
CA VAL A 86 -5.53 -12.07 -9.05
C VAL A 86 -4.19 -12.80 -8.97
N VAL A 87 -4.23 -14.08 -8.62
CA VAL A 87 -3.05 -14.94 -8.61
C VAL A 87 -2.77 -15.41 -10.04
N HIS A 88 -1.57 -15.15 -10.52
CA HIS A 88 -1.05 -15.63 -11.80
C HIS A 88 0.24 -16.42 -11.54
N ASP A 89 0.18 -17.73 -11.75
CA ASP A 89 1.24 -18.68 -11.41
C ASP A 89 1.72 -18.53 -9.96
N ASP A 90 2.94 -18.04 -9.76
CA ASP A 90 3.60 -17.81 -8.47
C ASP A 90 3.62 -16.31 -8.06
N THR A 91 2.89 -15.47 -8.78
CA THR A 91 2.79 -14.03 -8.54
C THR A 91 1.36 -13.60 -8.27
N LEU A 92 1.21 -12.51 -7.54
CA LEU A 92 -0.05 -11.83 -7.33
C LEU A 92 -0.01 -10.52 -8.10
N VAL A 93 -0.97 -10.30 -8.98
CA VAL A 93 -1.12 -9.05 -9.73
C VAL A 93 -2.25 -8.27 -9.09
N VAL A 94 -1.93 -7.11 -8.54
CA VAL A 94 -2.86 -6.18 -7.93
C VAL A 94 -3.13 -5.06 -8.92
N ARG A 95 -4.42 -4.84 -9.24
CA ARG A 95 -4.88 -3.65 -9.94
C ARG A 95 -5.26 -2.60 -8.89
N PRO A 96 -4.54 -1.47 -8.82
CA PRO A 96 -4.86 -0.40 -7.88
C PRO A 96 -6.30 0.11 -8.04
N THR A 97 -6.96 0.37 -6.92
CA THR A 97 -8.26 1.06 -6.84
C THR A 97 -8.17 2.34 -6.02
N ARG A 98 -7.12 2.47 -5.18
CA ARG A 98 -6.75 3.71 -4.48
C ARG A 98 -5.25 3.71 -4.20
N ALA A 99 -4.63 4.87 -4.24
CA ALA A 99 -3.23 5.04 -3.85
C ALA A 99 -3.05 6.33 -3.06
N VAL A 100 -2.46 6.24 -1.87
CA VAL A 100 -2.24 7.37 -0.98
C VAL A 100 -0.82 7.36 -0.44
N LEU A 101 -0.17 8.52 -0.45
CA LEU A 101 1.00 8.80 0.34
C LEU A 101 0.53 9.24 1.72
N HIS A 102 0.83 8.45 2.73
CA HIS A 102 0.43 8.70 4.10
C HIS A 102 1.66 8.84 4.98
N ARG A 103 1.74 9.93 5.74
CA ARG A 103 2.74 10.12 6.78
C ARG A 103 2.05 10.46 8.09
N GLN A 104 2.50 9.82 9.17
CA GLN A 104 1.98 10.15 10.50
C GLN A 104 2.28 11.61 10.81
N ALA A 105 1.44 12.23 11.63
CA ALA A 105 1.75 13.55 12.13
C ALA A 105 3.11 13.52 12.85
N PRO A 106 3.98 14.52 12.65
CA PRO A 106 5.23 14.59 13.39
C PRO A 106 4.94 14.59 14.90
N GLU A 107 5.85 14.03 15.68
CA GLU A 107 5.73 14.01 17.12
C GLU A 107 5.56 15.44 17.64
N ARG A 108 4.51 15.65 18.44
CA ARG A 108 4.12 16.98 18.87
C ARG A 108 4.89 17.35 20.15
N PRO A 109 5.53 18.53 20.21
CA PRO A 109 6.19 18.97 21.43
C PRO A 109 5.21 19.00 22.61
N ALA A 110 5.64 18.53 23.78
CA ALA A 110 4.81 18.48 25.00
C ALA A 110 4.25 19.86 25.42
N ALA A 111 4.89 20.95 25.00
CA ALA A 111 4.45 22.33 25.27
C ALA A 111 3.32 22.83 24.34
N ALA A 112 2.95 22.08 23.29
CA ALA A 112 1.91 22.51 22.38
C ALA A 112 0.52 22.31 23.03
N GLY A 113 -0.28 23.40 23.12
CA GLY A 113 -1.63 23.40 23.71
C GLY A 113 -2.61 22.43 23.02
N PRO A 114 -3.83 22.18 23.52
CA PRO A 114 -4.68 21.07 23.07
C PRO A 114 -4.94 21.05 21.54
N VAL A 115 -5.00 19.84 20.96
CA VAL A 115 -5.46 19.63 19.58
C VAL A 115 -6.99 19.77 19.56
N ALA A 116 -7.54 20.49 18.60
CA ALA A 116 -8.99 20.61 18.47
C ALA A 116 -9.63 19.24 18.21
N ASP A 117 -10.81 18.99 18.79
CA ASP A 117 -11.52 17.73 18.61
C ASP A 117 -11.73 17.43 17.12
N GLY A 118 -11.30 16.24 16.69
CA GLY A 118 -11.43 15.78 15.32
C GLY A 118 -10.38 16.31 14.32
N ALA A 119 -9.39 17.09 14.75
CA ALA A 119 -8.32 17.53 13.85
C ALA A 119 -7.35 16.37 13.53
N CYS A 120 -7.42 15.86 12.30
CA CYS A 120 -6.41 14.96 11.76
C CYS A 120 -5.18 15.78 11.33
N THR A 121 -4.04 15.54 11.96
CA THR A 121 -2.76 16.19 11.65
C THR A 121 -1.86 15.32 10.77
N ALA A 122 -2.34 14.17 10.33
CA ALA A 122 -1.62 13.31 9.39
C ALA A 122 -1.54 13.98 8.01
N ASP A 123 -0.44 13.73 7.31
CA ASP A 123 -0.22 14.21 5.95
C ASP A 123 -0.63 13.12 4.97
N CYS A 124 -1.68 13.40 4.19
CA CYS A 124 -2.31 12.46 3.26
C CYS A 124 -2.39 13.09 1.87
N VAL A 125 -1.70 12.49 0.89
CA VAL A 125 -1.71 12.92 -0.50
C VAL A 125 -2.18 11.77 -1.39
N GLU A 126 -3.36 11.92 -1.98
CA GLU A 126 -3.90 10.94 -2.94
C GLU A 126 -3.15 11.00 -4.28
N ILE A 127 -2.89 9.84 -4.86
CA ILE A 127 -2.38 9.70 -6.22
C ILE A 127 -3.55 9.32 -7.13
N ALA A 128 -3.90 10.20 -8.06
CA ALA A 128 -5.01 9.97 -8.99
C ALA A 128 -4.72 8.76 -9.90
N LEU A 129 -5.64 7.78 -9.94
CA LEU A 129 -5.48 6.51 -10.67
C LEU A 129 -6.09 6.50 -12.09
N ALA A 130 -6.37 7.67 -12.66
CA ALA A 130 -7.12 7.91 -13.90
C ALA A 130 -8.64 7.74 -13.80
#